data_AF-A0A3D5D8V3-F1
#
_entry.id   AF-A0A3D5D8V3-F1
#
_cell.length_a   1.000
_cell.length_b   1.000
_cell.length_c   1.000
_cell.angle_alpha   90.00
_cell.angle_beta   90.00
_cell.angle_gamma   90.00
#
_symmetry.space_group_name_H-M   'P 1'
#
loop_
_entity.id
_entity.type
_entity.pdbx_description
1 polymer ?
#
loop_
_entity_poly.entity_id
_entity_poly.type
_entity_poly.pdbx_seq_one_letter_code
_entity_poly.pdbx_strand_id
1 'polypeptide(L)'
;FEAMRDTILVLGGNLDSTAGGRPVTNAAAPRRTVYGYVDRAALPDMYQVFDFANPDMTSAERVETTVPQQALFMMNSQSVLQQARRLASRSTVAQAENVEDKVKALYGIVFQRAPTPKELQTAAAFVKRQPEITPLRRAQYQRQLEFARKRAKDFTKRYNRPTPQAYFTRIPIPMGPVDKLAQVLMET
;
A
#
# COMPACT_ATOMS: atom_id res chain seq x y z
N PHE A 1 11.06 -10.98 5.30
CA PHE A 1 9.75 -10.47 4.78
C PHE A 1 8.87 -9.82 5.83
N GLU A 2 8.67 -10.48 6.97
CA GLU A 2 7.77 -10.09 8.05
C GLU A 2 8.06 -8.68 8.55
N ALA A 3 9.35 -8.37 8.79
CA ALA A 3 9.79 -7.03 9.17
C ALA A 3 9.44 -5.98 8.12
N MET A 4 9.64 -6.27 6.83
CA MET A 4 9.27 -5.36 5.73
C MET A 4 7.77 -5.09 5.72
N ARG A 5 6.93 -6.13 5.79
CA ARG A 5 5.47 -5.99 5.81
C ARG A 5 5.00 -5.20 7.04
N ASP A 6 5.50 -5.53 8.21
CA ASP A 6 5.14 -4.84 9.46
C ASP A 6 5.55 -3.36 9.40
N THR A 7 6.74 -3.05 8.87
CA THR A 7 7.19 -1.66 8.64
C THR A 7 6.25 -0.90 7.70
N ILE A 8 5.81 -1.53 6.61
CA ILE A 8 4.85 -0.91 5.68
C ILE A 8 3.51 -0.55 6.38
N LEU A 9 3.04 -1.40 7.29
CA LEU A 9 1.83 -1.13 8.10
C LEU A 9 2.07 -0.03 9.15
N VAL A 10 3.25 0.00 9.76
CA VAL A 10 3.64 1.07 10.70
C VAL A 10 3.69 2.42 9.99
N LEU A 11 4.32 2.50 8.82
CA LEU A 11 4.40 3.73 8.03
C LEU A 11 3.01 4.21 7.60
N GLY A 12 2.14 3.28 7.18
CA GLY A 12 0.74 3.53 6.89
C GLY A 12 -0.13 3.87 8.11
N GLY A 13 0.42 3.80 9.33
CA GLY A 13 -0.25 4.21 10.57
C GLY A 13 -1.48 3.38 10.94
N ASN A 14 -1.57 2.14 10.46
CA ASN A 14 -2.73 1.28 10.69
C ASN A 14 -2.39 -0.07 11.33
N LEU A 15 -1.12 -0.31 11.70
CA LEU A 15 -0.74 -1.54 12.38
C LEU A 15 -1.50 -1.71 13.70
N ASP A 16 -2.24 -2.80 13.81
CA ASP A 16 -2.76 -3.34 15.06
C ASP A 16 -1.63 -3.99 15.86
N SER A 17 -1.28 -3.35 16.97
CA SER A 17 -0.23 -3.76 17.91
C SER A 17 -0.73 -4.67 19.04
N THR A 18 -2.01 -5.07 19.02
CA THR A 18 -2.61 -5.93 20.07
C THR A 18 -1.87 -7.26 20.17
N ALA A 19 -1.32 -7.54 21.36
CA ALA A 19 -0.60 -8.77 21.63
C ALA A 19 -1.54 -9.96 21.83
N GLY A 20 -1.20 -11.10 21.24
CA GLY A 20 -1.92 -12.37 21.41
C GLY A 20 -3.30 -12.42 20.71
N GLY A 21 -4.13 -13.41 21.04
CA GLY A 21 -5.46 -13.58 20.43
C GLY A 21 -5.47 -14.37 19.13
N ARG A 22 -6.62 -14.40 18.45
CA ARG A 22 -6.84 -15.29 17.29
C ARG A 22 -6.00 -14.86 16.07
N PRO A 23 -5.44 -15.83 15.31
CA PRO A 23 -4.70 -15.53 14.10
C PRO A 23 -5.61 -14.95 13.01
N VAL A 24 -5.05 -14.10 12.16
CA VAL A 24 -5.78 -13.48 11.04
C VAL A 24 -5.55 -14.26 9.75
N THR A 25 -6.63 -14.71 9.12
CA THR A 25 -6.58 -15.48 7.86
C THR A 25 -6.31 -14.62 6.63
N ASN A 26 -6.61 -13.33 6.73
CA ASN A 26 -6.39 -12.39 5.63
C ASN A 26 -4.98 -11.80 5.69
N ALA A 27 -4.13 -12.11 4.71
CA ALA A 27 -2.77 -11.56 4.59
C ALA A 27 -2.74 -10.02 4.43
N ALA A 28 -3.85 -9.39 4.04
CA ALA A 28 -4.00 -7.93 3.98
C ALA A 28 -4.52 -7.30 5.29
N ALA A 29 -4.84 -8.10 6.32
CA ALA A 29 -5.22 -7.57 7.62
C ALA A 29 -4.08 -6.73 8.21
N PRO A 30 -4.37 -5.57 8.82
CA PRO A 30 -3.33 -4.64 9.27
C PRO A 30 -2.74 -5.07 10.61
N ARG A 31 -2.44 -6.37 10.77
CA ARG A 31 -1.90 -6.97 11.97
C ARG A 31 -0.47 -7.44 11.72
N ARG A 32 0.35 -7.46 12.77
CA ARG A 32 1.73 -7.98 12.69
C ARG A 32 1.76 -9.37 12.07
N THR A 33 2.75 -9.63 11.22
CA THR A 33 2.85 -10.85 10.44
C THR A 33 2.98 -12.09 11.33
N VAL A 34 3.54 -11.95 12.54
CA VAL A 34 3.62 -13.02 13.56
C VAL A 34 2.24 -13.55 14.02
N TYR A 35 1.17 -12.75 13.86
CA TYR A 35 -0.21 -13.16 14.16
C TYR A 35 -0.99 -13.58 12.90
N GLY A 36 -0.31 -13.71 11.76
CA GLY A 36 -0.88 -14.25 10.53
C GLY A 36 -1.21 -15.74 10.69
N TYR A 37 -2.35 -16.16 10.14
CA TYR A 37 -2.67 -17.57 10.02
C TYR A 37 -1.80 -18.20 8.92
N VAL A 38 -1.18 -19.34 9.24
CA VAL A 38 -0.37 -20.11 8.31
C VAL A 38 -1.09 -21.42 8.06
N ASP A 39 -1.60 -21.58 6.84
CA ASP A 39 -2.04 -22.88 6.33
C ASP A 39 -0.85 -23.54 5.63
N ARG A 40 -0.42 -24.71 6.12
CA ARG A 40 0.72 -25.43 5.55
C ARG A 40 0.44 -25.93 4.14
N ALA A 41 -0.82 -26.28 3.85
CA ALA A 41 -1.23 -26.77 2.54
C ALA A 41 -1.48 -25.64 1.53
N ALA A 42 -1.70 -24.41 2.00
CA ALA A 42 -2.12 -23.29 1.17
C ALA A 42 -1.58 -21.94 1.68
N LEU A 43 -0.25 -21.75 1.57
CA LEU A 43 0.37 -20.47 1.88
C LEU A 43 -0.12 -19.37 0.92
N PRO A 44 -0.49 -18.18 1.42
CA PRO A 44 -0.76 -17.03 0.56
C PRO A 44 0.41 -16.73 -0.39
N ASP A 45 0.12 -16.42 -1.66
CA ASP A 45 1.13 -16.12 -2.70
C ASP A 45 2.14 -15.06 -2.25
N MET A 46 1.69 -14.05 -1.50
CA MET A 46 2.55 -13.00 -0.97
C MET A 46 3.63 -13.54 -0.01
N TYR A 47 3.38 -14.63 0.70
CA TYR A 47 4.39 -15.24 1.58
C TYR A 47 5.43 -15.99 0.74
N GLN A 48 5.00 -16.67 -0.32
CA GLN A 48 5.88 -17.42 -1.20
C GLN A 48 6.86 -16.51 -1.98
N VAL A 49 6.39 -15.36 -2.48
CA VAL A 49 7.21 -14.41 -3.27
C VAL A 49 8.34 -13.77 -2.46
N PHE A 50 8.23 -13.75 -1.14
CA PHE A 50 9.19 -13.06 -0.25
C PHE A 50 9.88 -14.02 0.73
N ASP A 51 10.18 -15.24 0.29
CA ASP A 51 11.01 -16.19 1.04
C ASP A 51 10.51 -16.45 2.47
N PHE A 52 9.18 -16.57 2.62
CA PHE A 52 8.62 -17.02 3.89
C PHE A 52 9.14 -18.42 4.22
N ALA A 53 9.42 -18.66 5.50
CA ALA A 53 9.93 -19.95 5.95
C ALA A 53 8.94 -21.06 5.59
N ASN A 54 9.44 -22.15 5.00
CA ASN A 54 8.61 -23.30 4.67
C ASN A 54 8.04 -23.90 5.98
N PRO A 55 6.71 -23.96 6.16
CA PRO A 55 6.12 -24.45 7.40
C PRO A 55 6.26 -25.97 7.59
N ASP A 56 6.62 -26.71 6.54
CA ASP A 56 6.81 -28.16 6.58
C ASP A 56 8.28 -28.56 6.82
N MET A 57 9.21 -27.61 6.82
CA MET A 57 10.64 -27.87 7.01
C MET A 57 11.26 -26.94 8.03
N THR A 58 12.24 -27.46 8.78
CA THR A 58 13.05 -26.61 9.66
C THR A 58 13.86 -25.62 8.81
N SER A 59 13.73 -24.32 9.12
CA SER A 59 14.52 -23.26 8.51
C SER A 59 15.55 -22.77 9.53
N ALA A 60 16.83 -23.15 9.34
CA ALA A 60 17.90 -22.79 10.26
C ALA A 60 18.27 -21.29 10.20
N GLU A 61 18.17 -20.71 9.02
CA GLU A 61 18.47 -19.31 8.75
C GLU A 61 17.49 -18.75 7.72
N ARG A 62 17.31 -17.42 7.71
CA ARG A 62 16.51 -16.74 6.69
C ARG A 62 17.42 -16.33 5.54
N VAL A 63 17.09 -16.81 4.34
CA VAL A 63 17.73 -16.33 3.11
C VAL A 63 17.21 -14.94 2.82
N GLU A 64 18.12 -13.97 2.70
CA GLU A 64 17.79 -12.64 2.20
C GLU A 64 17.98 -12.64 0.69
N THR A 65 16.89 -12.45 -0.06
CA THR A 65 16.97 -12.24 -1.51
C THR A 65 16.51 -10.84 -1.86
N THR A 66 17.14 -10.28 -2.89
CA THR A 66 16.69 -9.03 -3.53
C THR A 66 16.43 -9.34 -4.99
N VAL A 67 15.20 -9.75 -5.30
CA VAL A 67 14.81 -10.14 -6.66
C VAL A 67 13.99 -9.03 -7.31
N PRO A 68 14.20 -8.68 -8.60
CA PRO A 68 13.41 -7.66 -9.29
C PRO A 68 11.89 -7.90 -9.23
N GLN A 69 11.47 -9.17 -9.17
CA GLN A 69 10.07 -9.56 -9.06
C GLN A 69 9.43 -9.06 -7.75
N GLN A 70 10.17 -9.04 -6.64
CA GLN A 70 9.68 -8.53 -5.35
C GLN A 70 9.44 -7.02 -5.43
N ALA A 71 10.35 -6.26 -6.04
CA ALA A 71 10.16 -4.83 -6.30
C ALA A 71 8.95 -4.58 -7.23
N LEU A 72 8.81 -5.37 -8.30
CA LEU A 72 7.67 -5.26 -9.21
C LEU A 72 6.34 -5.58 -8.51
N PHE A 73 6.32 -6.58 -7.63
CA PHE A 73 5.17 -6.88 -6.79
C PHE A 73 4.81 -5.67 -5.93
N MET A 74 5.78 -5.04 -5.27
CA MET A 74 5.53 -3.86 -4.43
C MET A 74 4.95 -2.69 -5.21
N MET A 75 5.45 -2.43 -6.43
CA MET A 75 4.93 -1.35 -7.29
C MET A 75 3.49 -1.58 -7.76
N ASN A 76 3.09 -2.84 -7.95
CA ASN A 76 1.76 -3.20 -8.47
C ASN A 76 0.76 -3.65 -7.39
N SER A 77 1.22 -3.84 -6.15
CA SER A 77 0.40 -4.32 -5.04
C SER A 77 -0.61 -3.25 -4.60
N GLN A 78 -1.89 -3.60 -4.65
CA GLN A 78 -2.98 -2.75 -4.15
C GLN A 78 -2.84 -2.46 -2.65
N SER A 79 -2.31 -3.41 -1.88
CA SER A 79 -2.09 -3.23 -0.45
C SER A 79 -1.00 -2.18 -0.20
N VAL A 80 0.10 -2.21 -0.96
CA VAL A 80 1.19 -1.22 -0.85
C VAL A 80 0.70 0.17 -1.28
N LEU A 81 -0.06 0.27 -2.38
CA LEU A 81 -0.67 1.53 -2.83
C LEU A 81 -1.61 2.12 -1.76
N GLN A 82 -2.37 1.29 -1.04
CA GLN A 82 -3.21 1.76 0.06
C GLN A 82 -2.39 2.30 1.23
N GLN A 83 -1.26 1.69 1.57
CA GLN A 83 -0.39 2.22 2.62
C GLN A 83 0.31 3.51 2.18
N ALA A 84 0.71 3.63 0.92
CA ALA A 84 1.24 4.88 0.38
C ALA A 84 0.22 6.03 0.46
N ARG A 85 -1.07 5.74 0.18
CA ARG A 85 -2.18 6.70 0.38
C ARG A 85 -2.33 7.13 1.82
N ARG A 86 -2.30 6.18 2.75
CA ARG A 86 -2.38 6.49 4.18
C ARG A 86 -1.20 7.34 4.63
N LEU A 87 0.01 7.03 4.15
CA LEU A 87 1.22 7.78 4.43
C LEU A 87 1.12 9.23 3.94
N ALA A 88 0.65 9.45 2.71
CA ALA A 88 0.40 10.78 2.15
C ALA A 88 -0.70 11.54 2.89
N SER A 89 -1.74 10.84 3.34
CA SER A 89 -2.87 11.43 4.07
C SER A 89 -2.55 11.75 5.54
N ARG A 90 -1.34 11.46 6.04
CA ARG A 90 -0.95 11.84 7.40
C ARG A 90 -0.94 13.36 7.50
N SER A 91 -1.44 13.91 8.61
CA SER A 91 -1.55 15.36 8.83
C SER A 91 -0.25 16.11 8.55
N THR A 92 0.88 15.54 8.98
CA THR A 92 2.23 16.10 8.76
C THR A 92 2.60 16.28 7.29
N VAL A 93 2.01 15.48 6.39
CA VAL A 93 2.25 15.56 4.94
C VAL A 93 1.12 16.35 4.27
N ALA A 94 -0.14 16.05 4.58
CA ALA A 94 -1.30 16.71 3.96
C ALA A 94 -1.38 18.21 4.27
N GLN A 95 -0.94 18.65 5.46
CA GLN A 95 -0.97 20.07 5.85
C GLN A 95 0.23 20.88 5.35
N ALA A 96 1.22 20.24 4.71
CA ALA A 96 2.36 20.96 4.17
C ALA A 96 1.97 21.71 2.89
N GLU A 97 2.27 23.00 2.84
CA GLU A 97 1.86 23.91 1.76
C GLU A 97 2.59 23.64 0.44
N ASN A 98 3.90 23.38 0.52
CA ASN A 98 4.75 23.21 -0.65
C ASN A 98 5.12 21.74 -0.87
N VAL A 99 5.38 21.37 -2.13
CA VAL A 99 5.85 20.03 -2.51
C VAL A 99 7.14 19.67 -1.77
N GLU A 100 8.05 20.64 -1.64
CA GLU A 100 9.32 20.49 -0.95
C GLU A 100 9.13 20.17 0.54
N ASP A 101 8.12 20.75 1.19
CA ASP A 101 7.81 20.48 2.60
C ASP A 101 7.11 19.14 2.79
N LYS A 102 6.23 18.74 1.85
CA LYS A 102 5.68 17.37 1.77
C LYS A 102 6.81 16.33 1.66
N VAL A 103 7.79 16.58 0.79
CA VAL A 103 8.96 15.69 0.64
C VAL A 103 9.76 15.61 1.94
N LYS A 104 10.07 16.74 2.60
CA LYS A 104 10.78 16.72 3.88
C LYS A 104 10.01 15.92 4.95
N ALA A 105 8.69 16.10 5.04
CA ALA A 105 7.85 15.38 5.98
C ALA A 105 7.89 13.86 5.72
N LEU A 106 7.80 13.44 4.45
CA LEU A 106 7.92 12.03 4.08
C LEU A 106 9.28 11.44 4.45
N TYR A 107 10.38 12.18 4.20
CA TYR A 107 11.73 11.74 4.58
C TYR A 107 11.87 11.57 6.10
N GLY A 108 11.29 12.50 6.87
CA GLY A 108 11.24 12.40 8.34
C GLY A 108 10.46 11.18 8.84
N ILE A 109 9.40 10.77 8.14
CA ILE A 109 8.59 9.60 8.53
C ILE A 109 9.26 8.28 8.10
N VAL A 110 9.74 8.20 6.86
CA VAL A 110 10.21 6.95 6.25
C VAL A 110 11.68 6.67 6.57
N PHE A 111 12.54 7.68 6.47
CA PHE A 111 13.99 7.53 6.64
C PHE A 111 14.48 8.07 7.99
N GLN A 112 13.60 8.68 8.80
CA GLN A 112 13.94 9.29 10.09
C GLN A 112 15.09 10.30 10.00
N ARG A 113 15.22 10.98 8.85
CA ARG A 113 16.23 12.00 8.60
C ARG A 113 15.71 13.07 7.64
N ALA A 114 16.40 14.21 7.59
CA ALA A 114 16.17 15.19 6.54
C ALA A 114 16.67 14.67 5.17
N PRO A 115 16.00 15.06 4.06
CA PRO A 115 16.52 14.79 2.73
C PRO A 115 17.79 15.61 2.47
N THR A 116 18.73 15.05 1.71
CA THR A 116 19.84 15.83 1.16
C THR A 116 19.34 16.79 0.08
N PRO A 117 20.09 17.86 -0.26
CA PRO A 117 19.67 18.81 -1.32
C PRO A 117 19.37 18.13 -2.67
N LYS A 118 20.17 17.13 -3.04
CA LYS A 118 20.00 16.36 -4.29
C LYS A 118 18.74 15.50 -4.26
N GLU A 119 18.46 14.85 -3.13
CA GLU A 119 17.25 14.05 -2.94
C GLU A 119 15.99 14.91 -2.99
N LEU A 120 16.01 16.06 -2.31
CA LEU A 120 14.90 17.02 -2.31
C LEU A 120 14.61 17.51 -3.73
N GLN A 121 15.65 17.91 -4.47
CA GLN A 121 15.51 18.36 -5.85
C GLN A 121 14.94 17.27 -6.76
N THR A 122 15.44 16.04 -6.63
CA THR A 122 15.00 14.90 -7.45
C THR A 122 13.55 14.53 -7.17
N ALA A 123 13.17 14.47 -5.89
CA ALA A 123 11.81 14.14 -5.47
C ALA A 123 10.81 15.24 -5.89
N ALA A 124 11.15 16.51 -5.68
CA ALA A 124 10.31 17.64 -6.10
C ALA A 124 10.14 17.68 -7.62
N ALA A 125 11.22 17.45 -8.39
CA ALA A 125 11.15 17.36 -9.85
C ALA A 125 10.29 16.19 -10.32
N PHE A 126 10.40 15.03 -9.65
CA PHE A 126 9.58 13.86 -9.96
C PHE A 126 8.09 14.13 -9.76
N VAL A 127 7.70 14.76 -8.65
CA VAL A 127 6.31 15.16 -8.40
C VAL A 127 5.84 16.15 -9.47
N LYS A 128 6.62 17.20 -9.76
CA LYS A 128 6.25 18.22 -10.76
C LYS A 128 6.14 17.66 -12.20
N ARG A 129 6.88 16.60 -12.53
CA ARG A 129 6.90 15.99 -13.87
C ARG A 129 5.71 15.06 -14.14
N GLN A 130 4.89 14.78 -13.13
CA GLN A 130 3.79 13.83 -13.29
C GLN A 130 2.82 14.26 -14.40
N PRO A 131 2.50 13.36 -15.35
CA PRO A 131 1.59 13.69 -16.43
C PRO A 131 0.20 13.99 -15.86
N GLU A 132 -0.36 15.13 -16.26
CA GLU A 132 -1.79 15.43 -16.06
C GLU A 132 -2.62 14.21 -16.48
N ILE A 133 -3.43 13.69 -15.57
CA ILE A 133 -4.37 12.63 -15.94
C ILE A 133 -5.32 13.24 -16.95
N THR A 134 -5.24 12.77 -18.19
CA THR A 134 -6.09 13.26 -19.28
C THR A 134 -7.55 13.27 -18.83
N PRO A 135 -8.34 14.32 -19.13
CA PRO A 135 -9.74 14.42 -18.71
C PRO A 135 -10.56 13.17 -19.05
N LEU A 136 -10.28 12.53 -20.19
CA LEU A 136 -10.89 11.26 -20.60
C LEU A 136 -10.64 10.12 -19.61
N ARG A 137 -9.39 9.96 -19.15
CA ARG A 137 -9.00 8.93 -18.18
C ARG A 137 -9.61 9.19 -16.80
N ARG A 138 -9.65 10.46 -16.37
CA ARG A 138 -10.34 10.87 -15.12
C ARG A 138 -11.83 10.53 -15.19
N ALA A 139 -12.51 10.89 -16.28
CA ALA A 139 -13.94 10.62 -16.46
C ALA A 139 -14.26 9.12 -16.50
N GLN A 140 -13.45 8.31 -17.18
CA GLN A 140 -13.59 6.85 -17.19
C GLN A 140 -13.43 6.26 -15.78
N TYR A 141 -12.42 6.70 -15.03
CA TYR A 141 -12.18 6.25 -13.66
C TYR A 141 -13.34 6.62 -12.73
N GLN A 142 -13.86 7.84 -12.82
CA GLN A 142 -15.02 8.28 -12.04
C GLN A 142 -16.27 7.45 -12.33
N ARG A 143 -16.56 7.17 -13.61
CA ARG A 143 -17.68 6.27 -13.98
C ARG A 143 -17.51 4.90 -13.34
N GLN A 144 -16.32 4.30 -13.41
CA GLN A 144 -16.05 2.99 -12.81
C GLN A 144 -16.24 3.02 -11.28
N LEU A 145 -15.79 4.09 -10.62
CA LEU A 145 -16.01 4.30 -9.18
C LEU A 145 -17.50 4.42 -8.83
N GLU A 146 -18.28 5.16 -9.61
CA GLU A 146 -19.73 5.28 -9.40
C GLU A 146 -20.44 3.94 -9.58
N PHE A 147 -20.10 3.18 -10.63
CA PHE A 147 -20.60 1.83 -10.82
C PHE A 147 -20.26 0.91 -9.65
N ALA A 148 -19.03 0.96 -9.16
CA ALA A 148 -18.61 0.19 -7.99
C ALA A 148 -19.36 0.61 -6.71
N ARG A 149 -19.54 1.92 -6.48
CA ARG A 149 -20.33 2.45 -5.36
C ARG A 149 -21.79 1.99 -5.43
N LYS A 150 -22.38 1.97 -6.62
CA LYS A 150 -23.75 1.48 -6.82
C LYS A 150 -23.85 -0.02 -6.50
N ARG A 151 -22.96 -0.84 -7.05
CA ARG A 151 -22.90 -2.29 -6.76
C ARG A 151 -22.66 -2.58 -5.28
N ALA A 152 -21.82 -1.78 -4.63
CA ALA A 152 -21.57 -1.85 -3.19
C ALA A 152 -22.85 -1.61 -2.38
N LYS A 153 -23.57 -0.50 -2.66
CA LYS A 153 -24.86 -0.20 -2.02
C LYS A 153 -25.89 -1.30 -2.25
N ASP A 154 -25.98 -1.81 -3.49
CA ASP A 154 -26.89 -2.91 -3.83
C ASP A 154 -26.54 -4.20 -3.09
N PHE A 155 -25.25 -4.51 -2.93
CA PHE A 155 -24.78 -5.66 -2.16
C PHE A 155 -25.17 -5.53 -0.68
N THR A 156 -24.85 -4.40 -0.05
CA THR A 156 -25.22 -4.15 1.35
C THR A 156 -26.73 -4.24 1.56
N LYS A 157 -27.51 -3.69 0.63
CA LYS A 157 -28.98 -3.77 0.67
C LYS A 157 -29.51 -5.20 0.53
N ARG A 158 -28.96 -6.00 -0.40
CA ARG A 158 -29.43 -7.37 -0.66
C ARG A 158 -29.05 -8.36 0.44
N TYR A 159 -27.84 -8.24 0.99
CA TYR A 159 -27.27 -9.26 1.87
C TYR A 159 -27.15 -8.81 3.32
N ASN A 160 -27.51 -7.56 3.64
CA ASN A 160 -27.33 -6.95 4.96
C ASN A 160 -25.92 -7.17 5.55
N ARG A 161 -24.91 -7.09 4.68
CA ARG A 161 -23.49 -7.33 5.00
C ARG A 161 -22.64 -6.14 4.56
N PRO A 162 -21.52 -5.87 5.26
CA PRO A 162 -20.60 -4.82 4.84
C PRO A 162 -20.08 -5.09 3.44
N THR A 163 -19.90 -4.03 2.66
CA THR A 163 -19.40 -4.10 1.29
C THR A 163 -18.02 -4.77 1.23
N PRO A 164 -17.82 -5.78 0.38
CA PRO A 164 -16.50 -6.31 0.06
C PRO A 164 -15.56 -5.23 -0.48
N GLN A 165 -14.37 -5.09 0.12
CA GLN A 165 -13.34 -4.14 -0.34
C GLN A 165 -12.96 -4.34 -1.82
N ALA A 166 -13.14 -5.57 -2.34
CA ALA A 166 -12.88 -5.97 -3.72
C ALA A 166 -13.62 -5.13 -4.78
N TYR A 167 -14.75 -4.51 -4.44
CA TYR A 167 -15.48 -3.62 -5.35
C TYR A 167 -14.67 -2.39 -5.75
N PHE A 168 -13.77 -1.91 -4.88
CA PHE A 168 -13.02 -0.68 -5.10
C PHE A 168 -11.55 -0.93 -5.42
N THR A 169 -10.96 -2.02 -4.92
CA THR A 169 -9.53 -2.32 -5.13
C THR A 169 -9.19 -2.85 -6.51
N ARG A 170 -10.19 -3.31 -7.28
CA ARG A 170 -10.01 -3.85 -8.64
C ARG A 170 -10.10 -2.80 -9.75
N ILE A 171 -10.45 -1.55 -9.42
CA ILE A 171 -10.60 -0.49 -10.42
C ILE A 171 -9.21 0.04 -10.79
N PRO A 172 -8.77 -0.14 -12.05
CA PRO A 172 -7.45 0.30 -12.47
C PRO A 172 -7.38 1.83 -12.45
N ILE A 173 -6.43 2.37 -11.69
CA ILE A 173 -6.08 3.80 -11.76
C ILE A 173 -5.37 4.02 -13.10
N PRO A 174 -5.79 5.01 -13.91
CA PRO A 174 -5.37 5.13 -15.31
C PRO A 174 -3.99 5.79 -15.48
N MET A 175 -2.99 5.24 -14.79
CA MET A 175 -1.61 5.74 -14.72
C MET A 175 -0.61 4.60 -14.51
N GLY A 176 0.67 4.88 -14.73
CA GLY A 176 1.76 3.96 -14.41
C GLY A 176 1.83 3.66 -12.90
N PRO A 177 2.44 2.54 -12.47
CA PRO A 177 2.53 2.17 -11.06
C PRO A 177 3.21 3.25 -10.20
N VAL A 178 4.25 3.87 -10.74
CA VAL A 178 5.05 4.93 -10.09
C VAL A 178 4.28 6.25 -10.06
N ASP A 179 3.52 6.56 -11.11
CA ASP A 179 2.70 7.76 -11.20
C ASP A 179 1.52 7.74 -10.21
N LYS A 180 0.98 6.54 -9.91
CA LYS A 180 -0.04 6.35 -8.87
C LYS A 180 0.43 6.84 -7.50
N LEU A 181 1.69 6.63 -7.17
CA LEU A 181 2.25 7.07 -5.89
C LEU A 181 2.41 8.59 -5.83
N ALA A 182 2.75 9.21 -6.97
CA ALA A 182 2.96 10.64 -7.04
C ALA A 182 1.64 11.43 -7.06
N GLN A 183 0.61 10.96 -7.77
CA GLN A 183 -0.74 11.55 -7.72
C GLN A 183 -1.27 11.58 -6.29
N VAL A 184 -1.05 10.51 -5.54
CA VAL A 184 -1.50 10.40 -4.16
C VAL A 184 -0.95 11.52 -3.27
N LEU A 185 0.24 12.05 -3.58
CA LEU A 185 0.81 13.22 -2.88
C LEU A 185 0.25 14.57 -3.34
N MET A 186 -0.33 14.63 -4.55
CA MET A 186 -0.97 15.84 -5.06
C MET A 186 -2.44 15.96 -4.65
N GLU A 187 -3.14 14.84 -4.46
CA GLU A 187 -4.58 14.83 -4.12
C GLU A 187 -4.86 15.08 -2.63
N THR A 188 -3.85 14.95 -1.78
CA THR A 188 -3.89 15.18 -0.32
C THR A 188 -3.29 16.53 0.02
#